data_AF-A0A3C1Q1T9-F1
#
_entry.id   AF-A0A3C1Q1T9-F1
#
_cell.length_a   1.000
_cell.length_b   1.000
_cell.length_c   1.000
_cell.angle_alpha   90.00
_cell.angle_beta   90.00
_cell.angle_gamma   90.00
#
_symmetry.space_group_name_H-M   'P 1'
#
loop_
_entity.id
_entity.type
_entity.pdbx_description
1 polymer ?
#
loop_
_entity_poly.entity_id
_entity_poly.type
_entity_poly.pdbx_seq_one_letter_code
_entity_poly.pdbx_strand_id
1 'polypeptide(L)' 'MKVYTDGRGKLFPPNIPIGTIEDFEVGPVYGEAEIKPAVDFTNLKNVFVITDSPGG' A
#
# COMPACT_ATOMS: atom_id res chain seq x y z
N MET A 1 -4.11 1.55 -12.41
CA MET A 1 -5.19 1.40 -11.40
C MET A 1 -4.64 1.76 -10.02
N LYS A 2 -5.43 2.29 -9.08
CA LYS A 2 -4.94 2.65 -7.73
C LYS A 2 -4.94 1.43 -6.80
N VAL A 3 -3.92 1.34 -5.94
CA VAL A 3 -3.74 0.24 -4.99
C VAL A 3 -3.78 0.75 -3.56
N TYR A 4 -4.50 0.02 -2.71
CA TYR A 4 -4.73 0.37 -1.30
C TYR A 4 -4.53 -0.85 -0.40
N THR A 5 -4.18 -0.62 0.86
CA THR A 5 -4.19 -1.68 1.89
C THR A 5 -5.61 -2.22 2.09
N ASP A 6 -5.74 -3.53 2.32
CA ASP A 6 -7.03 -4.22 2.48
C ASP A 6 -7.45 -4.44 3.94
N GLY A 7 -6.53 -4.25 4.89
CA GLY A 7 -6.78 -4.41 6.33
C GLY A 7 -6.83 -5.85 6.86
N ARG A 8 -6.75 -6.87 6.01
CA ARG A 8 -7.05 -8.26 6.44
C ARG A 8 -5.93 -8.92 7.24
N GLY A 9 -4.70 -8.43 7.09
CA GLY A 9 -3.52 -8.92 7.82
C GLY A 9 -3.39 -8.41 9.26
N LYS A 10 -4.27 -7.49 9.72
CA LYS A 10 -4.19 -6.82 11.05
C LYS A 10 -2.86 -6.09 11.32
N LEU A 11 -2.13 -5.73 10.26
CA LEU A 11 -0.86 -4.99 10.33
C LEU A 11 -1.06 -3.51 9.96
N PHE A 12 -1.87 -3.25 8.95
CA PHE A 12 -2.24 -1.92 8.50
C PHE A 12 -3.76 -1.84 8.44
N PRO A 13 -4.38 -0.70 8.77
CA PRO A 13 -5.80 -0.51 8.49
C PRO A 13 -6.06 -0.46 6.98
N PRO A 14 -7.30 -0.70 6.54
CA PRO A 14 -7.66 -0.61 5.13
C PRO A 14 -7.59 0.84 4.62
N ASN A 15 -7.55 0.99 3.30
CA ASN A 15 -7.63 2.27 2.57
C ASN A 15 -6.42 3.21 2.70
N ILE A 16 -5.24 2.70 3.07
CA ILE A 16 -3.99 3.47 2.95
C ILE A 16 -3.51 3.38 1.49
N PRO A 17 -3.27 4.50 0.79
CA PRO A 17 -2.78 4.47 -0.59
C PRO A 17 -1.36 3.91 -0.66
N ILE A 18 -1.16 2.89 -1.48
CA ILE A 18 0.15 2.28 -1.74
C ILE A 18 0.76 2.93 -2.99
N GLY A 19 -0.02 3.02 -4.07
CA GLY A 19 0.51 3.44 -5.36
C GLY A 19 -0.46 3.23 -6.51
N THR A 20 0.11 3.20 -7.70
CA THR A 20 -0.59 2.91 -8.95
C THR A 20 0.09 1.77 -9.69
N ILE A 21 -0.70 0.83 -10.22
CA ILE A 21 -0.21 -0.20 -11.14
C ILE A 21 0.44 0.49 -12.34
N GLU A 22 1.72 0.19 -12.55
CA GLU A 22 2.53 0.60 -13.69
C GLU A 22 2.51 -0.48 -14.78
N ASP A 23 2.69 -1.73 -14.39
CA ASP A 23 2.56 -2.89 -15.27
C ASP A 23 1.81 -4.05 -14.58
N PHE A 24 1.21 -4.93 -15.38
CA PHE A 24 0.48 -6.10 -14.90
C PHE A 24 0.66 -7.30 -15.82
N GLU A 25 1.18 -8.38 -15.26
CA GLU A 25 1.40 -9.65 -15.94
C GLU A 25 0.41 -10.72 -15.45
N VAL A 26 -0.27 -11.38 -16.39
CA VAL A 26 -1.20 -12.46 -16.06
C VAL A 26 -0.49 -13.80 -16.16
N GLY A 27 -0.37 -14.50 -15.03
CA GLY A 27 0.04 -15.89 -14.98
C GLY A 27 -1.14 -16.87 -15.04
N PRO A 28 -0.87 -18.19 -15.16
CA PRO A 28 -1.90 -19.22 -15.29
C PRO A 28 -2.75 -19.43 -14.02
N VAL A 29 -2.28 -19.00 -12.85
CA VAL A 29 -2.95 -19.20 -11.55
C VAL A 29 -3.23 -17.88 -10.84
N TYR A 30 -2.36 -16.89 -11.02
CA TYR A 30 -2.46 -15.57 -10.41
C TYR A 30 -1.80 -14.53 -11.34
N GLY A 31 -2.06 -13.25 -11.11
CA GLY A 31 -1.40 -12.15 -11.80
C GLY A 31 -0.47 -11.38 -10.87
N GLU A 32 0.57 -10.77 -11.43
CA GLU A 32 1.55 -9.96 -10.72
C GLU A 32 1.45 -8.52 -11.24
N ALA A 33 1.60 -7.54 -10.34
CA ALA A 33 1.52 -6.12 -10.68
C ALA A 33 2.75 -5.39 -10.17
N GLU A 34 3.42 -4.66 -11.04
CA GLU A 34 4.44 -3.70 -10.64
C GLU A 34 3.76 -2.40 -10.23
N ILE A 35 4.06 -1.93 -9.02
CA ILE A 35 3.40 -0.76 -8.42
C ILE A 35 4.39 0.39 -8.31
N LYS A 36 4.08 1.49 -8.99
CA LYS A 36 4.72 2.77 -8.73
C LYS A 36 4.21 3.34 -7.40
N PRO A 37 5.08 3.58 -6.41
CA PRO A 37 4.66 4.09 -5.11
C PRO A 37 3.98 5.47 -5.19
N ALA A 38 2.97 5.70 -4.36
CA ALA A 38 2.31 7.00 -4.25
C ALA A 38 3.16 8.05 -3.51
N VAL A 39 4.20 7.62 -2.80
CA VAL A 39 5.07 8.46 -1.96
C VAL A 39 6.50 8.38 -2.47
N ASP A 40 7.18 9.53 -2.53
CA ASP A 40 8.62 9.58 -2.74
C ASP A 40 9.35 9.27 -1.42
N PHE A 41 9.88 8.05 -1.33
CA PHE A 41 10.61 7.60 -0.15
C PHE A 41 12.02 8.20 -0.03
N THR A 42 12.53 8.88 -1.06
CA THR A 42 13.85 9.53 -1.03
C THR A 42 13.81 10.89 -0.33
N ASN A 43 12.63 11.48 -0.16
CA ASN A 43 12.44 12.81 0.41
C ASN A 43 11.25 12.84 1.38
N LEU A 44 11.46 12.26 2.56
CA LEU A 44 10.45 12.24 3.63
C LEU A 44 10.65 13.43 4.57
N LYS A 45 9.56 14.18 4.82
CA LYS A 45 9.53 15.26 5.82
C LYS A 45 8.82 14.86 7.10
N ASN A 46 7.58 14.37 6.95
CA ASN A 46 6.74 13.95 8.06
C ASN A 46 6.35 12.50 7.85
N VAL A 47 6.47 11.70 8.90
CA VAL A 47 6.10 10.28 8.92
C VAL A 47 5.12 10.06 10.06
N PHE A 48 4.00 9.42 9.76
CA PHE A 48 2.97 9.10 10.75
C PHE A 48 3.01 7.60 11.02
N VAL A 49 3.08 7.23 12.30
CA VAL A 49 2.90 5.86 12.74
C VAL A 49 1.41 5.64 12.95
N ILE A 50 0.85 4.66 12.26
CA ILE A 50 -0.56 4.29 12.37
C ILE A 50 -0.63 3.10 13.32
N THR A 51 -1.30 3.27 14.46
CA THR A 51 -1.50 2.21 15.47
C THR A 51 -2.98 1.90 15.62
N ASP A 52 -3.29 0.63 15.88
CA ASP A 52 -4.67 0.15 16.05
C ASP A 52 -5.35 0.63 17.35
N SER A 53 -4.63 1.40 18.18
CA SER A 53 -5.11 1.89 19.47
C SER A 53 -5.12 3.43 19.50
N PRO A 54 -6.26 4.08 19.78
CA PRO A 54 -6.23 5.43 20.34
C PRO A 54 -5.63 5.27 21.74
N GLY A 55 -4.46 5.87 21.96
CA GLY A 55 -3.65 5.68 23.18
C GLY A 55 -4.50 5.45 24.45
N GLY A 56 -4.36 4.25 25.02
CA GLY A 56 -4.80 3.92 26.37
C GLY A 56 -3.71 4.23 27.38
#